data_AF-A0A844GDS9-F1
#
_entry.id   AF-A0A844GDS9-F1
#
_cell.length_a   1.000
_cell.length_b   1.000
_cell.length_c   1.000
_cell.angle_alpha   90.00
_cell.angle_beta   90.00
_cell.angle_gamma   90.00
#
_symmetry.space_group_name_H-M   'P 1'
#
loop_
_entity.id
_entity.type
_entity.pdbx_description
1 polymer ?
#
loop_
_entity_poly.entity_id
_entity_poly.type
_entity_poly.pdbx_seq_one_letter_code
_entity_poly.pdbx_strand_id
1 'polypeptide(L)'
;MREAFEQWVAHNWKGALAKRNRRLTDSVLENVQWIPCKAAADRLGISMARLRYLVRSEQLDGQETISAKGRHFLMVRKDQLARVEEELAGEITMAKAMEILGLGKVRLRRILKLLFPSAGRVNDQPHLPWCISSTEVYQLAELGEELPRIYCVDDDEISLADVLHYWQWNADEVVSLVEEVKAGTLALSRTLIGKAGISRWVFKRKDLIQWRAAMQTGRVNWITIPELAEVLGVKQQVAYWLTQNDYIRSQKMGTRKHHGSRVRKIDVDRFLRQHIFGTEIADRIGRSPRKAMLMLQAVSIYPLRGTSIEACRQLVYTRCEALDRFLTKYSVGDLTKWHDTVKRRKKAWERIIYENGTPVPDPSHFQLEPR
;
A
#
# COMPACT_ATOMS: atom_id res chain seq x y z
N MET A 1 -30.82 3.12 -42.55
CA MET A 1 -29.52 3.82 -42.40
C MET A 1 -29.57 4.92 -41.34
N ARG A 2 -30.59 5.81 -41.34
CA ARG A 2 -30.74 6.89 -40.34
C ARG A 2 -30.80 6.38 -38.90
N GLU A 3 -31.62 5.37 -38.61
CA GLU A 3 -31.76 4.81 -37.25
C GLU A 3 -30.45 4.22 -36.71
N ALA A 4 -29.73 3.44 -37.51
CA ALA A 4 -28.43 2.89 -37.13
C ALA A 4 -27.38 3.98 -36.86
N PHE A 5 -27.41 5.07 -37.64
CA PHE A 5 -26.56 6.24 -37.41
C PHE A 5 -26.93 6.95 -36.10
N GLU A 6 -28.22 7.18 -35.87
CA GLU A 6 -28.74 7.82 -34.66
C GLU A 6 -28.43 7.00 -33.38
N GLN A 7 -28.58 5.68 -33.45
CA GLN A 7 -28.17 4.75 -32.39
C GLN A 7 -26.66 4.81 -32.15
N TRP A 8 -25.85 4.82 -33.21
CA TRP A 8 -24.40 4.94 -33.07
C TRP A 8 -24.01 6.28 -32.43
N VAL A 9 -24.64 7.38 -32.83
CA VAL A 9 -24.40 8.71 -32.26
C VAL A 9 -24.79 8.73 -30.79
N ALA A 10 -25.95 8.20 -30.40
CA ALA A 10 -26.38 8.18 -29.01
C ALA A 10 -25.38 7.45 -28.09
N HIS A 11 -24.77 6.35 -28.56
CA HIS A 11 -23.87 5.53 -27.74
C HIS A 11 -22.38 5.94 -27.83
N ASN A 12 -21.91 6.36 -29.00
CA ASN A 12 -20.48 6.50 -29.28
C ASN A 12 -20.03 7.94 -29.47
N TRP A 13 -20.94 8.90 -29.67
CA TRP A 13 -20.57 10.28 -29.92
C TRP A 13 -20.09 10.95 -28.63
N LYS A 14 -18.79 11.24 -28.58
CA LYS A 14 -18.11 11.82 -27.40
C LYS A 14 -18.16 13.35 -27.35
N GLY A 15 -18.77 14.00 -28.34
CA GLY A 15 -18.90 15.46 -28.40
C GLY A 15 -20.15 15.97 -27.70
N ALA A 16 -20.15 17.24 -27.28
CA ALA A 16 -21.34 17.86 -26.69
C ALA A 16 -22.48 18.00 -27.70
N LEU A 17 -23.54 17.22 -27.51
CA LEU A 17 -24.81 17.35 -28.23
C LEU A 17 -25.77 18.21 -27.41
N ALA A 18 -26.44 19.16 -28.07
CA ALA A 18 -27.38 20.08 -27.41
C ALA A 18 -28.52 20.43 -28.37
N LYS A 19 -29.54 21.13 -27.88
CA LYS A 19 -30.70 21.59 -28.68
C LYS A 19 -30.35 22.45 -29.91
N ARG A 20 -29.11 22.95 -29.99
CA ARG A 20 -28.58 23.62 -31.20
C ARG A 20 -28.36 22.67 -32.38
N ASN A 21 -28.24 21.37 -32.13
CA ASN A 21 -28.08 20.32 -33.14
C ASN A 21 -29.45 19.92 -33.72
N ARG A 22 -30.12 20.87 -34.39
CA ARG A 22 -31.52 20.75 -34.89
C ARG A 22 -31.80 19.59 -35.85
N ARG A 23 -30.76 18.90 -36.34
CA ARG A 23 -30.86 17.75 -37.26
C ARG A 23 -30.98 16.41 -36.53
N LEU A 24 -30.80 16.39 -35.21
CA LEU A 24 -31.00 15.22 -34.36
C LEU A 24 -32.39 15.31 -33.74
N THR A 25 -33.09 14.18 -33.70
CA THR A 25 -34.35 13.99 -32.99
C THR A 25 -34.16 14.14 -31.48
N ASP A 26 -35.20 14.60 -30.78
CA ASP A 26 -35.15 14.78 -29.32
C ASP A 26 -34.89 13.44 -28.59
N SER A 27 -35.41 12.34 -29.12
CA SER A 27 -35.14 10.98 -28.61
C SER A 27 -33.65 10.62 -28.65
N VAL A 28 -32.90 11.09 -29.64
CA VAL A 28 -31.44 10.86 -29.72
C VAL A 28 -30.73 11.69 -28.67
N LEU A 29 -31.16 12.94 -28.44
CA LEU A 29 -30.59 13.84 -27.45
C LEU A 29 -30.81 13.33 -26.00
N GLU A 30 -31.94 12.70 -25.71
CA GLU A 30 -32.22 12.09 -24.40
C GLU A 30 -31.40 10.82 -24.13
N ASN A 31 -31.14 10.06 -25.19
CA ASN A 31 -30.40 8.79 -25.15
C ASN A 31 -28.88 8.93 -25.29
N VAL A 32 -28.36 10.16 -25.37
CA VAL A 32 -26.92 10.40 -25.43
C VAL A 32 -26.26 9.89 -24.15
N GLN A 33 -25.28 8.99 -24.34
CA GLN A 33 -24.53 8.39 -23.25
C GLN A 33 -23.39 9.27 -22.77
N TRP A 34 -22.90 10.22 -23.56
CA TRP A 34 -21.82 11.12 -23.16
C TRP A 34 -22.36 12.48 -22.71
N ILE A 35 -22.22 12.80 -21.42
CA ILE A 35 -22.67 14.08 -20.86
C ILE A 35 -21.50 14.92 -20.35
N PRO A 36 -21.64 16.27 -20.32
CA PRO A 36 -20.62 17.13 -19.75
C PRO A 36 -20.34 16.78 -18.28
N CYS A 37 -19.06 16.79 -17.91
CA CYS A 37 -18.60 16.46 -16.56
C CYS A 37 -19.30 17.29 -15.45
N LYS A 38 -19.64 18.55 -15.72
CA LYS A 38 -20.39 19.38 -14.75
C LYS A 38 -21.78 18.81 -14.46
N ALA A 39 -22.52 18.41 -15.50
CA ALA A 39 -23.84 17.81 -15.33
C ALA A 39 -23.79 16.49 -14.56
N ALA A 40 -22.74 15.69 -14.80
CA ALA A 40 -22.51 14.46 -14.03
C ALA A 40 -22.15 14.74 -12.56
N ALA A 41 -21.32 15.74 -12.29
CA ALA A 41 -20.94 16.13 -10.93
C ALA A 41 -22.16 16.63 -10.14
N ASP A 42 -22.98 17.49 -10.76
CA ASP A 42 -24.22 18.00 -10.17
C ASP A 42 -25.21 16.86 -9.88
N ARG A 43 -25.33 15.89 -10.81
CA ARG A 43 -26.20 14.71 -10.63
C ARG A 43 -25.73 13.81 -9.48
N LEU A 44 -24.42 13.58 -9.35
CA LEU A 44 -23.84 12.74 -8.30
C LEU A 44 -23.68 13.47 -6.96
N GLY A 45 -23.92 14.79 -6.90
CA GLY A 45 -23.71 15.59 -5.69
C GLY A 45 -22.25 15.68 -5.24
N ILE A 46 -21.28 15.51 -6.15
CA ILE A 46 -19.84 15.49 -5.83
C ILE A 46 -19.09 16.67 -6.43
N SER A 47 -17.93 17.00 -5.84
CA SER A 47 -17.05 18.01 -6.42
C SER A 47 -16.47 17.57 -7.78
N MET A 48 -16.19 18.55 -8.64
CA MET A 48 -15.47 18.32 -9.91
C MET A 48 -14.11 17.64 -9.71
N ALA A 49 -13.43 17.90 -8.59
CA ALA A 49 -12.16 17.25 -8.26
C ALA A 49 -12.34 15.75 -7.98
N ARG A 50 -13.41 15.35 -7.27
CA ARG A 50 -13.78 13.94 -7.04
C ARG A 50 -14.12 13.27 -8.36
N LEU A 51 -14.93 13.90 -9.21
CA LEU A 51 -15.33 13.30 -10.48
C LEU A 51 -14.13 13.11 -11.43
N ARG A 52 -13.22 14.09 -11.53
CA ARG A 52 -11.96 13.92 -12.28
C ARG A 52 -11.08 12.82 -11.71
N TYR A 53 -11.10 12.62 -10.39
CA TYR A 53 -10.40 11.50 -9.78
C TYR A 53 -11.01 10.16 -10.21
N LEU A 54 -12.34 10.00 -10.16
CA LEU A 54 -13.04 8.78 -10.61
C LEU A 54 -12.70 8.43 -12.07
N VAL A 55 -12.60 9.45 -12.94
CA VAL A 55 -12.17 9.26 -14.34
C VAL A 55 -10.73 8.79 -14.44
N ARG A 56 -9.80 9.46 -13.73
CA ARG A 56 -8.37 9.10 -13.77
C ARG A 56 -8.08 7.73 -13.15
N SER A 57 -8.90 7.31 -12.18
CA SER A 57 -8.81 5.99 -11.55
C SER A 57 -9.58 4.91 -12.30
N GLU A 58 -10.05 5.18 -13.53
CA GLU A 58 -10.77 4.23 -14.38
C GLU A 58 -12.08 3.69 -13.75
N GLN A 59 -12.67 4.41 -12.77
CA GLN A 59 -13.95 4.05 -12.14
C GLN A 59 -15.17 4.61 -12.92
N LEU A 60 -14.94 5.68 -13.68
CA LEU A 60 -15.91 6.30 -14.56
C LEU A 60 -15.25 6.59 -15.91
N ASP A 61 -15.86 6.15 -17.01
CA ASP A 61 -15.33 6.45 -18.34
C ASP A 61 -15.44 7.94 -18.64
N GLY A 62 -14.30 8.57 -18.94
CA GLY A 62 -14.22 9.98 -19.30
C GLY A 62 -13.32 10.23 -20.51
N GLN A 63 -13.70 11.22 -21.31
CA GLN A 63 -12.95 11.69 -22.46
C GLN A 63 -12.69 13.18 -22.33
N GLU A 64 -11.42 13.56 -22.30
CA GLU A 64 -11.00 14.96 -22.30
C GLU A 64 -10.67 15.41 -23.73
N THR A 65 -11.12 16.61 -24.08
CA THR A 65 -10.80 17.29 -25.35
C THR A 65 -10.36 18.71 -25.07
N ILE A 66 -9.34 19.17 -25.79
CA ILE A 66 -8.78 20.53 -25.66
C ILE A 66 -9.16 21.31 -26.91
N SER A 67 -9.84 22.45 -26.75
CA SER A 67 -10.15 23.34 -27.87
C SER A 67 -8.92 24.06 -28.40
N ALA A 68 -8.99 24.59 -29.62
CA ALA A 68 -7.93 25.39 -30.23
C ALA A 68 -7.49 26.61 -29.39
N LYS A 69 -8.35 27.09 -28.47
CA LYS A 69 -8.05 28.18 -27.52
C LYS A 69 -7.60 27.68 -26.14
N GLY A 70 -7.24 26.41 -26.00
CA GLY A 70 -6.75 25.82 -24.75
C GLY A 70 -7.80 25.46 -23.70
N ARG A 71 -9.11 25.64 -23.98
CA ARG A 71 -10.16 25.22 -23.02
C ARG A 71 -10.32 23.70 -22.99
N HIS A 72 -10.38 23.14 -21.79
CA HIS A 72 -10.57 21.72 -21.52
C HIS A 72 -12.05 21.36 -21.38
N PHE A 73 -12.50 20.35 -22.11
CA PHE A 73 -13.84 19.79 -22.05
C PHE A 73 -13.76 18.31 -21.68
N LEU A 74 -14.31 17.96 -20.52
CA LEU A 74 -14.41 16.59 -20.03
C LEU A 74 -15.84 16.10 -20.19
N MET A 75 -16.01 14.99 -20.90
CA MET A 75 -17.28 14.28 -21.09
C MET A 75 -17.20 12.93 -20.37
N VAL A 76 -18.29 12.46 -19.78
CA VAL A 76 -18.35 11.19 -19.06
C VAL A 76 -19.57 10.36 -19.46
N ARG A 77 -19.50 9.06 -19.23
CA ARG A 77 -20.60 8.12 -19.52
C ARG A 77 -21.74 8.21 -18.50
N LYS A 78 -22.95 8.46 -19.00
CA LYS A 78 -24.21 8.62 -18.26
C LYS A 78 -24.75 7.31 -17.70
N ASP A 79 -24.65 6.22 -18.47
CA ASP A 79 -25.09 4.89 -18.08
C ASP A 79 -24.30 4.31 -16.90
N GLN A 80 -23.07 4.77 -16.68
CA GLN A 80 -22.26 4.38 -15.52
C GLN A 80 -22.61 5.16 -14.24
N LEU A 81 -23.35 6.27 -14.33
CA LEU A 81 -23.57 7.15 -13.18
C LEU A 81 -24.39 6.50 -12.08
N ALA A 82 -25.38 5.65 -12.42
CA ALA A 82 -26.19 4.96 -11.42
C ALA A 82 -25.33 4.00 -10.57
N ARG A 83 -24.41 3.25 -11.20
CA ARG A 83 -23.45 2.39 -10.50
C ARG A 83 -22.52 3.20 -9.60
N VAL A 84 -21.98 4.31 -10.11
CA VAL A 84 -21.09 5.19 -9.34
C VAL A 84 -21.83 5.83 -8.16
N GLU A 85 -23.09 6.20 -8.33
CA GLU A 85 -23.93 6.74 -7.26
C GLU A 85 -24.13 5.71 -6.14
N GLU A 86 -24.43 4.46 -6.49
CA GLU A 86 -24.55 3.37 -5.52
C GLU A 86 -23.23 3.08 -4.80
N GLU A 87 -22.11 3.04 -5.54
CA GLU A 87 -20.76 2.89 -4.97
C GLU A 87 -20.44 4.02 -3.97
N LEU A 88 -20.75 5.28 -4.33
CA LEU A 88 -20.52 6.45 -3.47
C LEU A 88 -21.42 6.43 -2.22
N ALA A 89 -22.68 6.02 -2.35
CA ALA A 89 -23.58 5.86 -1.22
C ALA A 89 -23.12 4.75 -0.26
N GLY A 90 -22.42 3.74 -0.78
CA GLY A 90 -21.76 2.69 -0.02
C GLY A 90 -20.42 3.08 0.62
N GLU A 91 -19.95 4.32 0.48
CA GLU A 91 -18.69 4.75 1.09
C GLU A 91 -18.89 5.24 2.54
N ILE A 92 -18.06 4.73 3.46
CA ILE A 92 -17.97 5.23 4.84
C ILE A 92 -16.59 5.84 5.11
N THR A 93 -16.56 6.72 6.11
CA THR A 93 -15.32 7.35 6.55
C THR A 93 -14.47 6.41 7.40
N MET A 94 -13.16 6.70 7.49
CA MET A 94 -12.27 6.05 8.45
C MET A 94 -12.81 6.08 9.89
N ALA A 95 -13.43 7.19 10.32
CA ALA A 95 -13.96 7.31 11.67
C ALA A 95 -15.11 6.31 11.91
N LYS A 96 -15.99 6.15 10.93
CA LYS A 96 -17.08 5.18 11.03
C LYS A 96 -16.57 3.73 10.97
N ALA A 97 -15.57 3.45 10.13
CA ALA A 97 -14.93 2.14 10.09
C ALA A 97 -14.22 1.77 11.41
N MET A 98 -13.62 2.75 12.12
CA MET A 98 -13.04 2.53 13.45
C MET A 98 -14.10 2.08 14.47
N GLU A 99 -15.25 2.75 14.46
CA GLU A 99 -16.39 2.45 15.35
C GLU A 99 -16.91 1.03 15.07
N ILE A 100 -17.15 0.70 13.80
CA ILE A 100 -17.69 -0.60 13.39
C ILE A 100 -16.71 -1.73 13.71
N LEU A 101 -15.41 -1.57 13.44
CA LEU A 101 -14.40 -2.62 13.63
C LEU A 101 -13.86 -2.70 15.07
N GLY A 102 -14.10 -1.69 15.90
CA GLY A 102 -13.51 -1.58 17.23
C GLY A 102 -11.99 -1.36 17.21
N LEU A 103 -11.46 -0.69 16.19
CA LEU A 103 -10.03 -0.46 16.00
C LEU A 103 -9.63 1.00 16.17
N GLY A 104 -8.52 1.24 16.88
CA GLY A 104 -7.95 2.58 17.02
C GLY A 104 -7.42 3.17 15.70
N LYS A 105 -7.46 4.51 15.60
CA LYS A 105 -7.10 5.29 14.38
C LYS A 105 -5.74 4.93 13.78
N VAL A 106 -4.71 4.84 14.63
CA VAL A 106 -3.33 4.56 14.18
C VAL A 106 -3.26 3.16 13.56
N ARG A 107 -3.90 2.18 14.19
CA ARG A 107 -3.88 0.78 13.76
C ARG A 107 -4.68 0.59 12.48
N LEU A 108 -5.92 1.09 12.43
CA LEU A 108 -6.74 0.98 11.23
C LEU A 108 -6.07 1.63 10.03
N ARG A 109 -5.45 2.81 10.19
CA ARG A 109 -4.71 3.48 9.10
C ARG A 109 -3.58 2.60 8.52
N ARG A 110 -2.88 1.83 9.36
CA ARG A 110 -1.76 0.97 8.93
C ARG A 110 -2.24 -0.25 8.15
N ILE A 111 -3.37 -0.83 8.54
CA ILE A 111 -3.92 -2.05 7.91
C ILE A 111 -4.97 -1.76 6.83
N LEU A 112 -5.41 -0.51 6.66
CA LEU A 112 -6.59 -0.17 5.88
C LEU A 112 -6.55 -0.77 4.47
N LYS A 113 -5.52 -0.42 3.68
CA LYS A 113 -5.38 -0.92 2.30
C LYS A 113 -5.05 -2.40 2.21
N LEU A 114 -4.68 -3.01 3.34
CA LEU A 114 -4.36 -4.43 3.41
C LEU A 114 -5.64 -5.26 3.60
N LEU A 115 -6.57 -4.77 4.44
CA LEU A 115 -7.87 -5.41 4.68
C LEU A 115 -8.94 -4.99 3.66
N PHE A 116 -8.87 -3.75 3.19
CA PHE A 116 -9.86 -3.12 2.31
C PHE A 116 -9.15 -2.61 1.05
N PRO A 117 -8.89 -3.47 0.05
CA PRO A 117 -8.21 -3.08 -1.18
C PRO A 117 -8.96 -1.97 -1.94
N SER A 118 -10.29 -1.89 -1.76
CA SER A 118 -11.15 -0.85 -2.33
C SER A 118 -10.91 0.54 -1.71
N ALA A 119 -10.27 0.61 -0.53
CA ALA A 119 -10.15 1.85 0.23
C ALA A 119 -9.31 2.90 -0.51
N GLY A 120 -9.94 4.03 -0.75
CA GLY A 120 -9.38 5.17 -1.47
C GLY A 120 -9.48 6.46 -0.68
N ARG A 121 -8.98 7.54 -1.25
CA ARG A 121 -9.30 8.88 -0.78
C ARG A 121 -10.27 9.53 -1.75
N VAL A 122 -10.93 10.59 -1.30
CA VAL A 122 -11.79 11.43 -2.15
C VAL A 122 -11.04 11.86 -3.42
N ASN A 123 -9.74 12.19 -3.30
CA ASN A 123 -8.83 12.28 -4.44
C ASN A 123 -7.37 12.00 -3.99
N ASP A 124 -6.39 12.21 -4.88
CA ASP A 124 -4.96 11.95 -4.63
C ASP A 124 -4.33 12.78 -3.49
N GLN A 125 -5.04 13.75 -2.91
CA GLN A 125 -4.49 14.63 -1.89
C GLN A 125 -4.36 13.93 -0.52
N PRO A 126 -3.18 13.99 0.13
CA PRO A 126 -2.91 13.25 1.38
C PRO A 126 -3.78 13.64 2.58
N HIS A 127 -4.34 14.85 2.60
CA HIS A 127 -5.10 15.38 3.72
C HIS A 127 -6.60 15.09 3.63
N LEU A 128 -7.10 14.65 2.47
CA LEU A 128 -8.52 14.37 2.29
C LEU A 128 -8.96 13.07 2.97
N PRO A 129 -10.24 12.95 3.36
CA PRO A 129 -10.72 11.78 4.07
C PRO A 129 -10.61 10.50 3.25
N TRP A 130 -10.51 9.38 3.95
CA TRP A 130 -10.61 8.04 3.37
C TRP A 130 -12.07 7.69 3.11
N CYS A 131 -12.29 7.06 1.96
CA CYS A 131 -13.52 6.41 1.58
C CYS A 131 -13.27 4.90 1.58
N ILE A 132 -14.13 4.16 2.26
CA ILE A 132 -14.02 2.71 2.46
C ILE A 132 -15.39 2.10 2.15
N SER A 133 -15.42 0.97 1.46
CA SER A 133 -16.69 0.25 1.25
C SER A 133 -17.32 -0.15 2.57
N SER A 134 -18.56 0.29 2.80
CA SER A 134 -19.36 -0.10 3.97
C SER A 134 -19.56 -1.62 3.98
N THR A 135 -19.89 -2.21 2.83
CA THR A 135 -20.10 -3.66 2.67
C THR A 135 -18.89 -4.45 3.12
N GLU A 136 -17.67 -4.12 2.68
CA GLU A 136 -16.46 -4.83 3.10
C GLU A 136 -16.23 -4.72 4.63
N VAL A 137 -16.51 -3.55 5.21
CA VAL A 137 -16.32 -3.30 6.64
C VAL A 137 -17.35 -4.08 7.48
N TYR A 138 -18.62 -4.07 7.08
CA TYR A 138 -19.68 -4.81 7.77
C TYR A 138 -19.48 -6.32 7.66
N GLN A 139 -19.16 -6.84 6.47
CA GLN A 139 -18.84 -8.26 6.30
C GLN A 139 -17.74 -8.74 7.24
N LEU A 140 -16.69 -7.93 7.42
CA LEU A 140 -15.62 -8.26 8.37
C LEU A 140 -16.11 -8.17 9.82
N ALA A 141 -16.88 -7.14 10.16
CA ALA A 141 -17.38 -6.95 11.51
C ALA A 141 -18.33 -8.08 11.93
N GLU A 142 -19.19 -8.53 11.03
CA GLU A 142 -20.22 -9.56 11.24
C GLU A 142 -19.65 -10.97 11.40
N LEU A 143 -18.36 -11.18 11.13
CA LEU A 143 -17.72 -12.46 11.41
C LEU A 143 -17.82 -12.83 12.90
N GLY A 144 -18.38 -14.02 13.14
CA GLY A 144 -18.58 -14.57 14.48
C GLY A 144 -19.85 -14.07 15.18
N GLU A 145 -20.78 -13.39 14.50
CA GLU A 145 -22.03 -12.95 15.14
C GLU A 145 -22.93 -14.09 15.62
N GLU A 146 -22.85 -15.24 14.97
CA GLU A 146 -23.59 -16.46 15.34
C GLU A 146 -22.97 -17.17 16.56
N LEU A 147 -21.77 -16.76 17.00
CA LEU A 147 -21.07 -17.41 18.11
C LEU A 147 -21.63 -16.96 19.47
N PRO A 148 -21.49 -17.80 20.51
CA PRO A 148 -21.90 -17.45 21.86
C PRO A 148 -21.27 -16.13 22.33
N ARG A 149 -22.09 -15.27 22.94
CA ARG A 149 -21.68 -13.98 23.52
C ARG A 149 -21.37 -14.14 25.01
N ILE A 150 -20.26 -13.59 25.48
CA ILE A 150 -19.80 -13.69 26.87
C ILE A 150 -19.43 -12.33 27.46
N TYR A 151 -19.50 -12.19 28.78
CA TYR A 151 -19.11 -10.96 29.50
C TYR A 151 -17.65 -10.95 29.93
N CYS A 152 -17.06 -12.12 30.18
CA CYS A 152 -15.68 -12.32 30.57
C CYS A 152 -15.08 -13.49 29.78
N VAL A 153 -13.76 -13.45 29.59
CA VAL A 153 -12.98 -14.54 29.00
C VAL A 153 -12.51 -15.48 30.11
N ASP A 154 -12.45 -16.77 29.80
CA ASP A 154 -11.85 -17.79 30.67
C ASP A 154 -10.31 -17.72 30.61
N ASP A 155 -9.61 -18.36 31.55
CA ASP A 155 -8.13 -18.34 31.62
C ASP A 155 -7.45 -18.91 30.36
N ASP A 156 -8.08 -19.88 29.69
CA ASP A 156 -7.59 -20.50 28.46
C ASP A 156 -8.01 -19.73 27.19
N GLU A 157 -8.71 -18.61 27.34
CA GLU A 157 -9.19 -17.76 26.26
C GLU A 157 -8.49 -16.40 26.26
N ILE A 158 -8.58 -15.70 25.13
CA ILE A 158 -8.09 -14.33 24.99
C ILE A 158 -8.91 -13.58 23.94
N SER A 159 -9.27 -12.32 24.25
CA SER A 159 -9.95 -11.46 23.29
C SER A 159 -8.94 -10.78 22.35
N LEU A 160 -9.37 -10.46 21.12
CA LEU A 160 -8.56 -9.66 20.21
C LEU A 160 -8.28 -8.27 20.80
N ALA A 161 -9.23 -7.69 21.54
CA ALA A 161 -9.00 -6.43 22.24
C ALA A 161 -7.78 -6.51 23.19
N ASP A 162 -7.67 -7.58 23.97
CA ASP A 162 -6.56 -7.79 24.90
C ASP A 162 -5.25 -8.08 24.15
N VAL A 163 -5.29 -8.87 23.09
CA VAL A 163 -4.13 -9.09 22.21
C VAL A 163 -3.65 -7.74 21.65
N LEU A 164 -4.54 -6.91 21.12
CA LEU A 164 -4.18 -5.62 20.53
C LEU A 164 -3.72 -4.58 21.56
N HIS A 165 -4.02 -4.79 22.84
CA HIS A 165 -3.63 -3.89 23.94
C HIS A 165 -2.32 -4.33 24.61
N TYR A 166 -2.19 -5.62 24.94
CA TYR A 166 -1.07 -6.16 25.72
C TYR A 166 0.02 -6.82 24.86
N TRP A 167 -0.30 -7.33 23.66
CA TRP A 167 0.68 -8.01 22.81
C TRP A 167 1.27 -7.06 21.77
N GLN A 168 2.58 -7.19 21.53
CA GLN A 168 3.28 -6.44 20.48
C GLN A 168 2.97 -7.04 19.10
N TRP A 169 1.87 -6.61 18.49
CA TRP A 169 1.46 -7.03 17.15
C TRP A 169 1.65 -5.92 16.11
N ASN A 170 2.30 -6.25 15.01
CA ASN A 170 2.42 -5.37 13.85
C ASN A 170 1.20 -5.47 12.91
N ALA A 171 1.17 -4.58 11.92
CA ALA A 171 0.06 -4.48 10.97
C ALA A 171 -0.16 -5.77 10.16
N ASP A 172 0.92 -6.42 9.71
CA ASP A 172 0.82 -7.65 8.92
C ASP A 172 0.36 -8.85 9.77
N GLU A 173 0.72 -8.90 11.07
CA GLU A 173 0.22 -9.93 11.99
C GLU A 173 -1.30 -9.82 12.15
N VAL A 174 -1.83 -8.60 12.33
CA VAL A 174 -3.27 -8.37 12.44
C VAL A 174 -3.99 -8.70 11.13
N VAL A 175 -3.43 -8.31 9.99
CA VAL A 175 -4.00 -8.64 8.67
C VAL A 175 -4.03 -10.14 8.44
N SER A 176 -2.93 -10.82 8.75
CA SER A 176 -2.84 -12.28 8.58
C SER A 176 -3.85 -12.98 9.49
N LEU A 177 -4.01 -12.53 10.73
CA LEU A 177 -5.04 -13.07 11.63
C LEU A 177 -6.43 -12.96 11.00
N VAL A 178 -6.78 -11.77 10.53
CA VAL A 178 -8.09 -11.51 9.91
C VAL A 178 -8.31 -12.41 8.69
N GLU A 179 -7.31 -12.59 7.83
CA GLU A 179 -7.44 -13.46 6.66
C GLU A 179 -7.56 -14.94 7.03
N GLU A 180 -6.86 -15.40 8.06
CA GLU A 180 -6.95 -16.80 8.52
C GLU A 180 -8.30 -17.09 9.21
N VAL A 181 -8.88 -16.09 9.89
CA VAL A 181 -10.25 -16.14 10.40
C VAL A 181 -11.26 -16.17 9.25
N LYS A 182 -11.11 -15.30 8.23
CA LYS A 182 -11.94 -15.31 7.02
C LYS A 182 -11.87 -16.63 6.26
N ALA A 183 -10.70 -17.26 6.24
CA ALA A 183 -10.48 -18.57 5.63
C ALA A 183 -10.97 -19.74 6.49
N GLY A 184 -11.43 -19.50 7.72
CA GLY A 184 -11.84 -20.54 8.66
C GLY A 184 -10.69 -21.42 9.17
N THR A 185 -9.44 -21.03 8.93
CA THR A 185 -8.25 -21.79 9.36
C THR A 185 -7.92 -21.53 10.83
N LEU A 186 -8.19 -20.31 11.30
CA LEU A 186 -8.16 -19.99 12.73
C LEU A 186 -9.58 -19.76 13.24
N ALA A 187 -10.04 -20.65 14.11
CA ALA A 187 -11.41 -20.63 14.61
C ALA A 187 -11.62 -19.56 15.68
N LEU A 188 -12.72 -18.82 15.55
CA LEU A 188 -13.27 -18.00 16.61
C LEU A 188 -14.05 -18.90 17.59
N SER A 189 -13.81 -18.76 18.88
CA SER A 189 -14.52 -19.54 19.89
C SER A 189 -15.82 -18.86 20.29
N ARG A 190 -15.76 -17.55 20.56
CA ARG A 190 -16.84 -16.75 21.15
C ARG A 190 -16.71 -15.27 20.76
N THR A 191 -17.67 -14.45 21.17
CA THR A 191 -17.59 -12.99 21.08
C THR A 191 -17.79 -12.30 22.43
N LEU A 192 -17.00 -11.27 22.70
CA LEU A 192 -17.00 -10.53 23.97
C LEU A 192 -17.99 -9.35 23.93
N ILE A 193 -18.87 -9.29 24.93
CA ILE A 193 -19.84 -8.22 25.13
C ILE A 193 -19.11 -6.92 25.54
N GLY A 194 -19.59 -5.78 25.05
CA GLY A 194 -19.00 -4.46 25.34
C GLY A 194 -17.82 -4.08 24.42
N LYS A 195 -17.46 -4.94 23.46
CA LYS A 195 -16.50 -4.64 22.39
C LYS A 195 -17.20 -4.64 21.02
N ALA A 196 -16.64 -3.91 20.05
CA ALA A 196 -17.24 -3.73 18.72
C ALA A 196 -16.44 -4.45 17.63
N GLY A 197 -17.12 -4.90 16.58
CA GLY A 197 -16.52 -5.52 15.39
C GLY A 197 -15.50 -6.59 15.73
N ILE A 198 -14.36 -6.60 15.05
CA ILE A 198 -13.35 -7.64 15.24
C ILE A 198 -12.70 -7.63 16.62
N SER A 199 -12.71 -6.49 17.33
CA SER A 199 -12.14 -6.41 18.69
C SER A 199 -12.86 -7.32 19.71
N ARG A 200 -14.08 -7.76 19.39
CA ARG A 200 -14.86 -8.69 20.22
C ARG A 200 -14.47 -10.15 20.04
N TRP A 201 -13.68 -10.50 19.03
CA TRP A 201 -13.31 -11.88 18.76
C TRP A 201 -12.58 -12.51 19.95
N VAL A 202 -12.98 -13.72 20.32
CA VAL A 202 -12.33 -14.51 21.38
C VAL A 202 -11.75 -15.77 20.76
N PHE A 203 -10.50 -16.06 21.10
CA PHE A 203 -9.75 -17.22 20.64
C PHE A 203 -9.37 -18.10 21.82
N LYS A 204 -9.21 -19.41 21.59
CA LYS A 204 -8.39 -20.24 22.46
C LYS A 204 -6.96 -19.74 22.44
N ARG A 205 -6.42 -19.46 23.63
CA ARG A 205 -5.09 -18.88 23.82
C ARG A 205 -3.99 -19.76 23.21
N LYS A 206 -4.10 -21.08 23.38
CA LYS A 206 -3.13 -22.05 22.84
C LYS A 206 -3.07 -21.98 21.31
N ASP A 207 -4.21 -21.99 20.65
CA ASP A 207 -4.31 -21.98 19.19
C ASP A 207 -3.73 -20.68 18.61
N LEU A 208 -4.04 -19.55 19.23
CA LEU A 208 -3.52 -18.25 18.79
C LEU A 208 -2.00 -18.14 18.94
N ILE A 209 -1.43 -18.66 20.04
CA ILE A 209 0.02 -18.70 20.26
C ILE A 209 0.69 -19.61 19.24
N GLN A 210 0.15 -20.81 19.03
CA GLN A 210 0.70 -21.78 18.08
C GLN A 210 0.66 -21.25 16.65
N TRP A 211 -0.48 -20.67 16.24
CA TRP A 211 -0.64 -20.00 14.96
C TRP A 211 0.38 -18.88 14.76
N ARG A 212 0.55 -18.01 15.77
CA ARG A 212 1.50 -16.90 15.69
C ARG A 212 2.95 -17.40 15.56
N ALA A 213 3.33 -18.43 16.33
CA ALA A 213 4.65 -19.05 16.24
C ALA A 213 4.90 -19.65 14.85
N ALA A 214 3.90 -20.32 14.27
CA ALA A 214 3.96 -20.83 12.90
C ALA A 214 4.00 -19.72 11.84
N MET A 215 3.48 -18.52 12.14
CA MET A 215 3.49 -17.39 11.21
C MET A 215 4.79 -16.57 11.25
N GLN A 216 5.46 -16.51 12.39
CA GLN A 216 6.77 -15.85 12.53
C GLN A 216 7.83 -16.46 11.63
N THR A 217 7.65 -17.71 11.20
CA THR A 217 8.52 -18.37 10.22
C THR A 217 8.15 -18.03 8.75
N GLY A 218 6.99 -17.40 8.48
CA GLY A 218 6.44 -17.26 7.11
C GLY A 218 6.00 -15.87 6.61
N ARG A 219 5.32 -15.01 7.40
CA ARG A 219 4.62 -13.79 6.86
C ARG A 219 5.00 -12.42 7.45
N VAL A 220 5.65 -12.33 8.62
CA VAL A 220 6.17 -11.05 9.19
C VAL A 220 7.40 -10.50 8.42
N ASN A 221 7.78 -11.21 7.36
CA ASN A 221 9.01 -11.04 6.62
C ASN A 221 8.87 -10.19 5.36
N TRP A 222 7.83 -9.39 5.16
CA TRP A 222 7.65 -8.62 3.91
C TRP A 222 7.68 -7.11 4.13
N ILE A 223 8.17 -6.37 3.13
CA ILE A 223 8.11 -4.90 3.04
C ILE A 223 7.68 -4.49 1.63
N THR A 224 7.09 -3.30 1.48
CA THR A 224 6.74 -2.73 0.17
C THR A 224 7.96 -2.19 -0.57
N ILE A 225 7.88 -1.95 -1.89
CA ILE A 225 8.99 -1.32 -2.65
C ILE A 225 9.34 0.10 -2.15
N PRO A 226 8.37 0.97 -1.80
CA PRO A 226 8.68 2.25 -1.17
C PRO A 226 9.46 2.11 0.15
N GLU A 227 9.05 1.19 1.02
CA GLU A 227 9.78 0.91 2.28
C GLU A 227 11.16 0.32 2.00
N LEU A 228 11.29 -0.56 1.00
CA LEU A 228 12.59 -1.06 0.54
C LEU A 228 13.52 0.09 0.13
N ALA A 229 13.01 1.11 -0.57
CA ALA A 229 13.81 2.26 -0.95
C ALA A 229 14.34 3.02 0.28
N GLU A 230 13.51 3.18 1.32
CA GLU A 230 13.94 3.78 2.59
C GLU A 230 14.99 2.92 3.31
N VAL A 231 14.76 1.60 3.40
CA VAL A 231 15.69 0.65 4.01
C VAL A 231 17.05 0.65 3.30
N LEU A 232 17.05 0.70 1.96
CA LEU A 232 18.25 0.81 1.15
C LEU A 232 18.84 2.23 1.11
N GLY A 233 18.16 3.24 1.66
CA GLY A 233 18.58 4.64 1.59
C GLY A 233 18.75 5.16 0.15
N VAL A 234 17.86 4.74 -0.77
CA VAL A 234 17.88 5.09 -2.19
C VAL A 234 16.56 5.72 -2.64
N LYS A 235 16.54 6.32 -3.83
CA LYS A 235 15.29 6.79 -4.44
C LYS A 235 14.43 5.59 -4.85
N GLN A 236 13.09 5.71 -4.77
CA GLN A 236 12.17 4.62 -5.13
C GLN A 236 12.42 4.02 -6.52
N GLN A 237 12.80 4.85 -7.50
CA GLN A 237 13.15 4.39 -8.86
C GLN A 237 14.28 3.36 -8.86
N VAL A 238 15.26 3.47 -7.95
CA VAL A 238 16.35 2.50 -7.80
C VAL A 238 15.82 1.19 -7.21
N ALA A 239 14.92 1.25 -6.23
CA ALA A 239 14.31 0.06 -5.64
C ALA A 239 13.45 -0.71 -6.66
N TYR A 240 12.65 0.00 -7.48
CA TYR A 240 11.91 -0.60 -8.59
C TYR A 240 12.85 -1.23 -9.62
N TRP A 241 13.95 -0.56 -9.97
CA TRP A 241 14.92 -1.10 -10.91
C TRP A 241 15.55 -2.40 -10.39
N LEU A 242 15.89 -2.46 -9.10
CA LEU A 242 16.46 -3.66 -8.47
C LEU A 242 15.48 -4.84 -8.45
N THR A 243 14.19 -4.58 -8.28
CA THR A 243 13.17 -5.65 -8.29
C THR A 243 12.75 -6.07 -9.69
N GLN A 244 12.71 -5.14 -10.65
CA GLN A 244 12.39 -5.44 -12.05
C GLN A 244 13.49 -6.26 -12.75
N ASN A 245 14.74 -6.10 -12.33
CA ASN A 245 15.88 -6.83 -12.86
C ASN A 245 16.27 -8.05 -11.98
N ASP A 246 15.36 -8.50 -11.10
CA ASP A 246 15.49 -9.69 -10.26
C ASP A 246 16.69 -9.74 -9.30
N TYR A 247 17.38 -8.61 -9.07
CA TYR A 247 18.41 -8.50 -8.04
C TYR A 247 17.85 -8.61 -6.63
N ILE A 248 16.60 -8.17 -6.46
CA ILE A 248 15.81 -8.36 -5.24
C ILE A 248 14.48 -8.98 -5.64
N ARG A 249 14.23 -10.21 -5.19
CA ARG A 249 13.00 -10.93 -5.55
C ARG A 249 11.79 -10.20 -4.98
N SER A 250 10.83 -9.90 -5.86
CA SER A 250 9.56 -9.28 -5.49
C SER A 250 8.38 -10.17 -5.89
N GLN A 251 7.34 -10.17 -5.06
CA GLN A 251 6.10 -10.88 -5.30
C GLN A 251 4.98 -9.88 -5.58
N LYS A 252 4.30 -10.04 -6.71
CA LYS A 252 3.11 -9.24 -7.06
C LYS A 252 1.92 -9.76 -6.27
N MET A 253 1.24 -8.88 -5.54
CA MET A 253 0.05 -9.25 -4.76
C MET A 253 -1.23 -9.18 -5.61
N GLY A 254 -1.37 -10.08 -6.58
CA GLY A 254 -2.57 -10.13 -7.43
C GLY A 254 -2.43 -9.43 -8.78
N THR A 255 -3.51 -9.43 -9.56
CA THR A 255 -3.52 -9.07 -10.99
C THR A 255 -4.04 -7.67 -11.30
N ARG A 256 -4.69 -6.98 -10.34
CA ARG A 256 -5.20 -5.62 -10.57
C ARG A 256 -4.10 -4.56 -10.46
N LYS A 257 -4.16 -3.55 -11.34
CA LYS A 257 -3.44 -2.27 -11.21
C LYS A 257 -3.64 -1.77 -9.77
N HIS A 258 -2.57 -1.36 -9.08
CA HIS A 258 -2.53 -0.89 -7.67
C HIS A 258 -2.25 -1.91 -6.58
N HIS A 259 -2.22 -3.22 -6.85
CA HIS A 259 -1.59 -4.12 -5.91
C HIS A 259 -0.07 -3.99 -5.98
N GLY A 260 0.53 -3.37 -4.97
CA GLY A 260 1.96 -3.18 -4.87
C GLY A 260 2.73 -4.51 -4.84
N SER A 261 3.95 -4.51 -5.35
CA SER A 261 4.87 -5.64 -5.17
C SER A 261 5.48 -5.60 -3.77
N ARG A 262 5.67 -6.78 -3.16
CA ARG A 262 6.30 -6.94 -1.85
C ARG A 262 7.63 -7.69 -1.97
N VAL A 263 8.54 -7.41 -1.06
CA VAL A 263 9.88 -8.01 -1.00
C VAL A 263 10.08 -8.63 0.38
N ARG A 264 10.71 -9.80 0.44
CA ARG A 264 11.03 -10.41 1.73
C ARG A 264 12.22 -9.70 2.37
N LYS A 265 12.16 -9.43 3.68
CA LYS A 265 13.26 -8.91 4.50
C LYS A 265 14.53 -9.75 4.33
N ILE A 266 14.41 -11.08 4.27
CA ILE A 266 15.56 -11.98 4.01
C ILE A 266 16.21 -11.76 2.64
N ASP A 267 15.43 -11.38 1.61
CA ASP A 267 15.96 -11.07 0.28
C ASP A 267 16.67 -9.71 0.29
N VAL A 268 16.22 -8.76 1.12
CA VAL A 268 16.93 -7.49 1.37
C VAL A 268 18.26 -7.73 2.09
N ASP A 269 18.26 -8.55 3.14
CA ASP A 269 19.47 -8.94 3.86
C ASP A 269 20.47 -9.62 2.93
N ARG A 270 19.99 -10.59 2.15
CA ARG A 270 20.81 -11.28 1.14
C ARG A 270 21.42 -10.29 0.15
N PHE A 271 20.61 -9.36 -0.35
CA PHE A 271 21.07 -8.35 -1.29
C PHE A 271 22.21 -7.50 -0.70
N LEU A 272 22.07 -7.00 0.53
CA LEU A 272 23.09 -6.16 1.17
C LEU A 272 24.35 -6.92 1.59
N ARG A 273 24.24 -8.22 1.85
CA ARG A 273 25.41 -9.08 2.06
C ARG A 273 26.19 -9.31 0.76
N GLN A 274 25.51 -9.32 -0.37
CA GLN A 274 26.10 -9.63 -1.67
C GLN A 274 26.47 -8.37 -2.47
N HIS A 275 25.96 -7.20 -2.11
CA HIS A 275 26.12 -5.98 -2.89
C HIS A 275 26.53 -4.79 -2.02
N ILE A 276 27.07 -3.77 -2.67
CA ILE A 276 27.44 -2.49 -2.07
C ILE A 276 27.14 -1.36 -3.06
N PHE A 277 26.64 -0.24 -2.57
CA PHE A 277 26.35 0.90 -3.42
C PHE A 277 27.62 1.68 -3.76
N GLY A 278 27.69 2.23 -4.97
CA GLY A 278 28.83 3.04 -5.43
C GLY A 278 29.07 4.27 -4.58
N THR A 279 28.02 4.83 -3.97
CA THR A 279 28.14 5.90 -2.97
C THR A 279 28.91 5.45 -1.74
N GLU A 280 28.66 4.24 -1.24
CA GLU A 280 29.41 3.71 -0.09
C GLU A 280 30.86 3.38 -0.44
N ILE A 281 31.12 2.89 -1.65
CA ILE A 281 32.50 2.68 -2.10
C ILE A 281 33.24 4.01 -2.17
N ALA A 282 32.60 5.04 -2.75
CA ALA A 282 33.17 6.38 -2.88
C ALA A 282 33.50 6.98 -1.51
N ASP A 283 32.58 6.82 -0.55
CA ASP A 283 32.78 7.24 0.84
C ASP A 283 33.97 6.51 1.48
N ARG A 284 34.08 5.17 1.31
CA ARG A 284 35.19 4.35 1.89
C ARG A 284 36.57 4.74 1.37
N ILE A 285 36.68 5.13 0.11
CA ILE A 285 37.96 5.51 -0.50
C ILE A 285 38.21 7.02 -0.48
N GLY A 286 37.31 7.80 0.13
CA GLY A 286 37.43 9.26 0.23
C GLY A 286 37.39 9.97 -1.12
N ARG A 287 36.60 9.49 -2.08
CA ARG A 287 36.49 10.07 -3.45
C ARG A 287 35.03 10.38 -3.81
N SER A 288 34.84 11.15 -4.88
CA SER A 288 33.50 11.36 -5.44
C SER A 288 32.99 10.07 -6.11
N PRO A 289 31.66 9.83 -6.18
CA PRO A 289 31.10 8.64 -6.82
C PRO A 289 31.56 8.44 -8.27
N ARG A 290 31.71 9.54 -9.02
CA ARG A 290 32.23 9.50 -10.40
C ARG A 290 33.69 9.04 -10.45
N LYS A 291 34.53 9.50 -9.53
CA LYS A 291 35.95 9.10 -9.47
C LYS A 291 36.08 7.64 -9.00
N ALA A 292 35.29 7.22 -8.02
CA ALA A 292 35.23 5.84 -7.57
C ALA A 292 34.86 4.88 -8.70
N MET A 293 33.84 5.21 -9.49
CA MET A 293 33.45 4.45 -10.68
C MET A 293 34.61 4.31 -11.68
N LEU A 294 35.31 5.40 -12.02
CA LEU A 294 36.44 5.36 -12.95
C LEU A 294 37.60 4.50 -12.41
N MET A 295 37.88 4.57 -11.11
CA MET A 295 38.90 3.76 -10.47
C MET A 295 38.54 2.26 -10.47
N LEU A 296 37.28 1.92 -10.24
CA LEU A 296 36.78 0.54 -10.33
C LEU A 296 36.84 0.02 -11.77
N GLN A 297 36.46 0.84 -12.74
CA GLN A 297 36.55 0.48 -14.15
C GLN A 297 37.99 0.21 -14.61
N ALA A 298 38.96 0.97 -14.11
CA ALA A 298 40.38 0.77 -14.42
C ALA A 298 40.93 -0.57 -13.91
N VAL A 299 40.27 -1.20 -12.94
CA VAL A 299 40.58 -2.54 -12.44
C VAL A 299 39.54 -3.58 -12.88
N SER A 300 38.78 -3.28 -13.94
CA SER A 300 37.77 -4.16 -14.54
C SER A 300 36.64 -4.59 -13.59
N ILE A 301 36.32 -3.76 -12.59
CA ILE A 301 35.17 -3.94 -11.71
C ILE A 301 34.02 -3.06 -12.22
N TYR A 302 32.92 -3.68 -12.60
CA TYR A 302 31.77 -2.99 -13.20
C TYR A 302 30.53 -3.06 -12.30
N PRO A 303 29.64 -2.06 -12.37
CA PRO A 303 28.38 -2.10 -11.65
C PRO A 303 27.42 -3.14 -12.26
N LEU A 304 26.37 -3.47 -11.49
CA LEU A 304 25.24 -4.28 -11.93
C LEU A 304 24.64 -3.73 -13.24
N ARG A 305 24.20 -4.64 -14.10
CA ARG A 305 23.61 -4.34 -15.41
C ARG A 305 22.25 -5.00 -15.52
N GLY A 306 21.23 -4.18 -15.71
CA GLY A 306 19.87 -4.65 -15.90
C GLY A 306 19.62 -5.14 -17.32
N THR A 307 18.58 -5.95 -17.47
CA THR A 307 17.94 -6.28 -18.75
C THR A 307 16.92 -5.20 -19.16
N SER A 308 16.55 -4.29 -18.25
CA SER A 308 15.67 -3.17 -18.53
C SER A 308 16.32 -2.12 -19.44
N ILE A 309 15.52 -1.48 -20.29
CA ILE A 309 15.94 -0.41 -21.22
C ILE A 309 16.59 0.77 -20.47
N GLU A 310 16.11 1.08 -19.26
CA GLU A 310 16.68 2.14 -18.43
C GLU A 310 17.82 1.62 -17.55
N ALA A 311 18.93 2.36 -17.52
CA ALA A 311 20.04 2.11 -16.61
C ALA A 311 19.68 2.50 -15.17
N CYS A 312 20.24 1.79 -14.19
CA CYS A 312 20.04 2.14 -12.79
C CYS A 312 20.56 3.56 -12.52
N ARG A 313 19.74 4.39 -11.86
CA ARG A 313 20.12 5.76 -11.47
C ARG A 313 21.20 5.81 -10.38
N GLN A 314 21.55 4.66 -9.80
CA GLN A 314 22.60 4.55 -8.80
C GLN A 314 23.45 3.32 -9.09
N LEU A 315 24.77 3.48 -9.02
CA LEU A 315 25.70 2.38 -9.22
C LEU A 315 25.64 1.42 -8.03
N VAL A 316 25.52 0.13 -8.33
CA VAL A 316 25.55 -0.97 -7.36
C VAL A 316 26.58 -1.97 -7.85
N TYR A 317 27.40 -2.50 -6.95
CA TYR A 317 28.44 -3.46 -7.28
C TYR A 317 28.24 -4.74 -6.48
N THR A 318 28.54 -5.88 -7.09
CA THR A 318 28.61 -7.16 -6.40
C THR A 318 29.89 -7.22 -5.57
N ARG A 319 29.76 -7.67 -4.32
CA ARG A 319 30.91 -7.92 -3.44
C ARG A 319 31.65 -9.13 -3.97
N CYS A 320 32.94 -8.95 -4.21
CA CYS A 320 33.85 -9.99 -4.66
C CYS A 320 35.25 -9.70 -4.13
N GLU A 321 36.12 -10.70 -4.15
CA GLU A 321 37.48 -10.59 -3.63
C GLU A 321 38.28 -9.45 -4.29
N ALA A 322 38.07 -9.22 -5.59
CA ALA A 322 38.71 -8.11 -6.30
C ALA A 322 38.25 -6.74 -5.77
N LEU A 323 36.97 -6.58 -5.45
CA LEU A 323 36.43 -5.36 -4.86
C LEU A 323 36.92 -5.17 -3.42
N ASP A 324 37.01 -6.25 -2.63
CA ASP A 324 37.53 -6.17 -1.27
C ASP A 324 39.02 -5.78 -1.26
N ARG A 325 39.84 -6.38 -2.15
CA ARG A 325 41.25 -5.95 -2.35
C ARG A 325 41.36 -4.49 -2.77
N PHE A 326 40.48 -4.04 -3.66
CA PHE A 326 40.42 -2.63 -4.07
C PHE A 326 40.09 -1.72 -2.90
N LEU A 327 39.08 -2.07 -2.09
CA LEU A 327 38.69 -1.27 -0.92
C LEU A 327 39.81 -1.21 0.12
N THR A 328 40.48 -2.33 0.42
CA THR A 328 41.62 -2.36 1.36
C THR A 328 42.77 -1.48 0.88
N LYS A 329 43.07 -1.49 -0.41
CA LYS A 329 44.17 -0.71 -0.99
C LYS A 329 43.94 0.80 -0.94
N TYR A 330 42.69 1.24 -1.08
CA TYR A 330 42.35 2.66 -1.23
C TYR A 330 41.54 3.23 -0.06
N SER A 331 41.27 2.46 1.00
CA SER A 331 40.53 2.95 2.17
C SER A 331 41.29 4.10 2.83
N VAL A 332 40.55 5.14 3.23
CA VAL A 332 41.12 6.27 3.97
C VAL A 332 40.68 6.16 5.42
N GLY A 333 41.67 6.21 6.33
CA GLY A 333 41.57 5.82 7.75
C GLY A 333 40.83 6.77 8.68
N ASP A 334 39.70 7.36 8.27
CA ASP A 334 38.79 8.02 9.21
C ASP A 334 37.34 7.60 8.97
N LEU A 335 36.95 6.51 9.65
CA LEU A 335 35.63 5.87 9.59
C LEU A 335 34.53 6.68 10.31
N THR A 336 34.85 7.83 10.91
CA THR A 336 33.87 8.62 11.69
C THR A 336 32.88 9.38 10.80
N LYS A 337 33.30 9.87 9.62
CA LYS A 337 32.42 10.52 8.62
C LYS A 337 31.48 9.56 7.87
N TRP A 338 31.83 8.27 7.84
CA TRP A 338 31.10 7.19 7.14
C TRP A 338 29.67 6.98 7.64
N HIS A 339 29.40 7.45 8.85
CA HIS A 339 28.24 7.03 9.61
C HIS A 339 26.92 7.58 9.09
N ASP A 340 26.85 8.63 8.28
CA ASP A 340 25.56 9.33 8.12
C ASP A 340 24.55 8.56 7.25
N THR A 341 24.99 7.96 6.15
CA THR A 341 24.13 7.12 5.28
C THR A 341 23.87 5.74 5.89
N VAL A 342 24.90 5.13 6.50
CA VAL A 342 24.77 3.83 7.17
C VAL A 342 23.95 3.94 8.45
N LYS A 343 24.08 5.03 9.24
CA LYS A 343 23.20 5.35 10.37
C LYS A 343 21.80 5.67 9.90
N ARG A 344 21.61 6.40 8.78
CA ARG A 344 20.27 6.62 8.22
C ARG A 344 19.60 5.32 7.79
N ARG A 345 20.35 4.43 7.14
CA ARG A 345 19.86 3.07 6.80
C ARG A 345 19.60 2.27 8.04
N LYS A 346 20.52 2.22 9.00
CA LYS A 346 20.37 1.50 10.26
C LYS A 346 19.18 2.03 11.05
N LYS A 347 18.96 3.34 11.08
CA LYS A 347 17.78 3.98 11.69
C LYS A 347 16.50 3.71 10.92
N ALA A 348 16.53 3.66 9.58
CA ALA A 348 15.38 3.26 8.78
C ALA A 348 15.08 1.76 8.94
N TRP A 349 16.11 0.93 9.03
CA TRP A 349 16.07 -0.49 9.37
C TRP A 349 15.46 -0.64 10.75
N GLU A 350 16.01 0.03 11.75
CA GLU A 350 15.48 0.08 13.09
C GLU A 350 14.05 0.58 13.09
N ARG A 351 13.69 1.64 12.38
CA ARG A 351 12.30 2.11 12.32
C ARG A 351 11.32 1.13 11.67
N ILE A 352 11.70 0.56 10.52
CA ILE A 352 10.82 -0.24 9.65
C ILE A 352 10.82 -1.71 10.09
N ILE A 353 11.89 -2.16 10.75
CA ILE A 353 12.12 -3.55 11.16
C ILE A 353 12.05 -3.70 12.69
N TYR A 354 12.40 -2.70 13.51
CA TYR A 354 12.47 -2.75 14.99
C TYR A 354 11.62 -1.71 15.79
N GLU A 355 11.33 -0.47 15.35
CA GLU A 355 10.40 0.50 15.99
C GLU A 355 8.93 0.16 15.65
N ASN A 356 8.64 -1.14 15.69
CA ASN A 356 7.33 -1.68 16.03
C ASN A 356 7.16 -1.78 17.57
N GLY A 357 8.10 -1.27 18.37
CA GLY A 357 7.98 -1.09 19.82
C GLY A 357 7.79 0.39 20.21
N THR A 358 6.63 0.73 20.77
CA THR A 358 6.35 1.96 21.53
C THR A 358 7.24 2.03 22.80
N PRO A 359 7.34 3.19 23.50
CA PRO A 359 8.48 3.49 24.39
C PRO A 359 8.60 2.53 25.57
N VAL A 360 9.84 2.45 26.10
CA VAL A 360 10.20 1.70 27.31
C VAL A 360 9.18 2.01 28.42
N PRO A 361 8.42 1.03 28.92
CA PRO A 361 7.57 1.23 30.08
C PRO A 361 8.43 1.66 31.26
N ASP A 362 7.92 2.59 32.07
CA ASP A 362 8.52 2.93 33.35
C ASP A 362 8.80 1.64 34.14
N PRO A 363 10.06 1.40 34.58
CA PRO A 363 10.42 0.22 35.37
C PRO A 363 9.65 0.10 36.70
N SER A 364 8.87 1.12 37.09
CA SER A 364 7.98 1.09 38.26
C SER A 364 6.81 0.09 38.15
N HIS A 365 6.46 -0.42 36.95
CA HIS A 365 5.25 -1.23 36.76
C HIS A 365 5.45 -2.76 36.66
N PHE A 366 6.69 -3.26 36.71
CA PHE A 366 6.96 -4.71 36.65
C PHE A 366 8.13 -5.10 37.56
N GLN A 367 7.86 -5.23 38.85
CA GLN A 367 8.58 -6.19 39.70
C GLN A 367 7.61 -7.33 40.03
N LEU A 368 7.83 -8.50 39.42
CA LEU A 368 7.28 -9.73 39.95
C LEU A 368 8.12 -10.08 41.17
N GLU A 369 7.53 -10.00 42.37
CA GLU A 369 8.16 -10.57 43.56
C GLU A 369 8.36 -12.08 43.36
N PRO A 370 9.53 -12.62 43.76
CA PRO A 370 9.83 -14.03 43.59
C PRO A 370 9.07 -14.87 44.62
N ARG A 371 8.53 -16.01 44.18
CA ARG A 371 8.32 -17.16 45.07
C ARG A 371 9.49 -18.11 44.95
#